data_AF-A0A450XSE7-F1
#
_entry.id   AF-A0A450XSE7-F1
#
_cell.length_a   1.000
_cell.length_b   1.000
_cell.length_c   1.000
_cell.angle_alpha   90.00
_cell.angle_beta   90.00
_cell.angle_gamma   90.00
#
_symmetry.space_group_name_H-M   'P 1'
#
loop_
_entity.id
_entity.type
_entity.pdbx_description
1 polymer ?
#
loop_
_entity_poly.entity_id
_entity_poly.type
_entity_poly.pdbx_seq_one_letter_code
_entity_poly.pdbx_strand_id
1 'polypeptide(L)'
;MGLYKLGAMSLSPLPFSAPDFSPENFAEAAEGLYTAAFVLAFLGLMQSCAIARAMGIKSGQNVDMNQEVLGQSLSNLGGSFLYCFSSCGSFNRSASNIESGARTRPWWGWCPPSCWGR
;
A
#
# COMPACT_ATOMS: atom_id res chain seq x y z
N MET A 1 -9.59 4.53 -34.63
CA MET A 1 -8.16 4.16 -34.47
C MET A 1 -7.96 3.39 -33.17
N GLY A 2 -7.51 2.13 -33.21
CA GLY A 2 -6.53 1.63 -32.22
C GLY A 2 -6.93 0.69 -31.08
N LEU A 3 -8.19 0.30 -30.85
CA LEU A 3 -8.55 -0.56 -29.70
C LEU A 3 -8.08 -2.03 -29.80
N TYR A 4 -7.63 -2.50 -30.96
CA TYR A 4 -7.17 -3.88 -31.17
C TYR A 4 -5.71 -4.14 -30.77
N LYS A 5 -4.94 -3.10 -30.43
CA LYS A 5 -3.53 -3.23 -30.00
C LYS A 5 -3.36 -3.43 -28.49
N LEU A 6 -4.43 -3.27 -27.73
CA LEU A 6 -4.48 -3.63 -26.31
C LEU A 6 -4.99 -5.07 -26.26
N GLY A 7 -4.06 -6.03 -26.22
CA GLY A 7 -4.41 -7.43 -25.93
C GLY A 7 -5.26 -7.44 -24.66
N ALA A 8 -6.53 -7.84 -24.79
CA ALA A 8 -7.44 -7.93 -23.66
C ALA A 8 -6.93 -9.06 -22.76
N MET A 9 -6.15 -8.69 -21.75
CA MET A 9 -5.71 -9.61 -20.72
C MET A 9 -6.97 -9.99 -19.95
N SER A 10 -7.38 -11.26 -20.07
CA SER A 10 -8.54 -11.77 -19.35
C SER A 10 -8.27 -11.60 -17.86
N LEU A 11 -9.03 -10.71 -17.22
CA LEU A 11 -8.90 -10.43 -15.80
C LEU A 11 -9.54 -11.58 -15.04
N SER A 12 -8.79 -12.65 -14.82
CA SER A 12 -9.21 -13.73 -13.94
C SER A 12 -9.28 -13.18 -12.50
N PRO A 13 -10.28 -13.59 -11.70
CA PRO A 13 -10.31 -13.24 -10.29
C PRO A 13 -9.01 -13.71 -9.62
N LEU A 14 -8.45 -12.87 -8.75
CA LEU A 14 -7.25 -13.20 -7.99
C LEU A 14 -7.50 -14.53 -7.25
N PRO A 15 -6.70 -15.58 -7.47
CA PRO A 15 -6.85 -16.80 -6.70
C PRO A 15 -6.54 -16.46 -5.25
N PHE A 16 -7.51 -16.65 -4.37
CA PHE A 16 -7.24 -16.61 -2.93
C PHE A 16 -6.28 -17.77 -2.64
N SER A 17 -5.12 -17.46 -2.08
CA SER A 17 -4.13 -18.46 -1.78
C SER A 17 -3.53 -18.16 -0.43
N ALA A 18 -3.66 -19.14 0.45
CA ALA A 18 -2.97 -19.10 1.72
C ALA A 18 -1.46 -19.19 1.45
N PRO A 19 -0.63 -18.40 2.16
CA PRO A 19 0.80 -18.65 2.17
C PRO A 19 1.04 -20.09 2.63
N ASP A 20 1.87 -20.81 1.89
CA ASP A 20 2.27 -22.16 2.26
C ASP A 20 3.23 -22.08 3.45
N PHE A 21 2.86 -22.71 4.57
CA PHE A 21 3.63 -22.68 5.81
C PHE A 21 4.61 -23.86 5.94
N SER A 22 5.01 -24.52 4.85
CA SER A 22 5.91 -25.66 4.93
C SER A 22 7.31 -25.24 5.42
N PRO A 23 7.91 -25.90 6.42
CA PRO A 23 9.22 -25.56 6.98
C PRO A 23 10.37 -25.59 5.96
N GLU A 24 10.22 -26.31 4.85
CA GLU A 24 11.17 -26.31 3.73
C GLU A 24 11.20 -24.96 2.99
N ASN A 25 10.05 -24.31 2.78
CA ASN A 25 9.95 -22.98 2.17
C ASN A 25 10.55 -21.89 3.08
N PHE A 26 10.45 -22.07 4.40
CA PHE A 26 11.08 -21.17 5.38
C PHE A 26 12.61 -21.27 5.36
N ALA A 27 13.16 -22.48 5.19
CA ALA A 27 14.60 -22.69 5.10
C ALA A 27 15.18 -22.09 3.80
N GLU A 28 14.47 -22.23 2.67
CA GLU A 28 14.87 -21.63 1.41
C GLU A 28 14.74 -20.10 1.42
N ALA A 29 13.69 -19.56 2.06
CA ALA A 29 13.56 -18.12 2.30
C ALA A 29 14.63 -17.55 3.25
N ALA A 30 15.25 -18.41 4.08
CA ALA A 30 16.30 -18.02 5.00
C ALA A 30 17.62 -17.65 4.33
N GLU A 31 17.91 -18.19 3.16
CA GLU A 31 19.12 -17.91 2.39
C GLU A 31 19.03 -16.59 1.61
N GLY A 32 18.91 -15.48 2.33
CA GLY A 32 19.04 -14.11 1.80
C GLY A 32 17.74 -13.41 1.39
N LEU A 33 16.64 -14.16 1.22
CA LEU A 33 15.32 -13.57 0.91
C LEU A 33 14.80 -12.72 2.08
N TYR A 34 14.99 -13.15 3.32
CA TYR A 34 14.61 -12.35 4.49
C TYR A 34 15.34 -11.03 4.58
N THR A 35 16.63 -10.99 4.24
CA THR A 35 17.40 -9.75 4.30
C THR A 35 16.86 -8.74 3.30
N ALA A 36 16.63 -9.16 2.05
CA ALA A 36 16.05 -8.30 1.03
C ALA A 36 14.63 -7.84 1.40
N ALA A 37 13.78 -8.76 1.88
CA ALA A 37 12.42 -8.46 2.31
C ALA A 37 12.39 -7.45 3.47
N PHE A 38 13.28 -7.61 4.45
CA PHE A 38 13.41 -6.70 5.59
C PHE A 38 13.83 -5.30 5.13
N VAL A 39 14.83 -5.20 4.26
CA VAL A 39 15.27 -3.91 3.71
C VAL A 39 14.14 -3.22 2.95
N LEU A 40 13.39 -3.95 2.11
CA LEU A 40 12.25 -3.40 1.37
C LEU A 40 11.12 -2.96 2.30
N ALA A 41 10.82 -3.73 3.35
CA ALA A 41 9.82 -3.36 4.33
C ALA A 41 10.19 -2.07 5.08
N PHE A 42 11.44 -1.94 5.52
CA PHE A 42 11.93 -0.72 6.17
C PHE A 42 11.91 0.47 5.22
N LEU A 43 12.38 0.29 3.99
CA LEU A 43 12.40 1.34 2.97
C LEU A 43 10.98 1.85 2.66
N GLY A 44 10.02 0.93 2.49
CA GLY A 44 8.61 1.27 2.26
C GLY A 44 7.97 1.99 3.44
N LEU A 45 8.26 1.55 4.67
CA LEU A 45 7.80 2.23 5.89
C LEU A 45 8.38 3.64 6.00
N MET A 46 9.69 3.81 5.80
CA MET A 46 10.34 5.12 5.85
C MET A 46 9.76 6.08 4.80
N GLN A 47 9.51 5.59 3.59
CA GLN A 47 8.87 6.38 2.53
C GLN A 47 7.46 6.81 2.93
N SER A 48 6.63 5.88 3.43
CA SER A 48 5.27 6.21 3.88
C SER A 48 5.29 7.24 5.03
N CYS A 49 6.22 7.08 5.97
CA CYS A 49 6.39 8.01 7.08
C CYS A 49 6.78 9.43 6.61
N ALA A 50 7.71 9.53 5.66
CA ALA A 50 8.13 10.81 5.09
C ALA A 50 6.97 11.52 4.38
N ILE A 51 6.18 10.78 3.58
CA ILE A 51 5.01 11.31 2.89
C ILE A 51 3.96 11.76 3.88
N ALA A 52 3.61 10.94 4.87
CA ALA A 52 2.58 11.26 5.85
C ALA A 52 2.95 12.53 6.63
N ARG A 53 4.21 12.70 7.05
CA ARG A 53 4.66 13.95 7.72
C ARG A 53 4.58 15.15 6.78
N ALA A 54 5.06 15.02 5.53
CA ALA A 54 5.00 16.11 4.55
C ALA A 54 3.55 16.56 4.27
N MET A 55 2.64 15.60 4.11
CA MET A 55 1.22 15.87 3.89
C MET A 55 0.52 16.43 5.13
N GLY A 56 0.89 15.97 6.33
CA GLY A 56 0.40 16.51 7.60
C GLY A 56 0.74 17.97 7.78
N ILE A 57 1.97 18.37 7.45
CA ILE A 57 2.41 19.77 7.47
C ILE A 57 1.64 20.59 6.41
N LYS A 58 1.48 20.07 5.18
CA LYS A 58 0.74 20.77 4.11
C LYS A 58 -0.75 20.96 4.42
N SER A 59 -1.37 19.99 5.09
CA SER A 59 -2.81 19.97 5.43
C SER A 59 -3.12 20.62 6.79
N GLY A 60 -2.11 20.85 7.63
CA GLY A 60 -2.29 21.30 9.02
C GLY A 60 -2.89 20.25 9.94
N GLN A 61 -2.90 18.97 9.53
CA GLN A 61 -3.45 17.87 10.32
C GLN A 61 -2.37 17.18 11.14
N ASN A 62 -2.71 16.84 12.38
CA ASN A 62 -1.83 16.06 13.24
C ASN A 62 -1.78 14.61 12.73
N VAL A 63 -0.57 14.14 12.41
CA VAL A 63 -0.34 12.79 11.88
C VAL A 63 0.21 11.92 12.98
N ASP A 64 -0.63 10.99 13.45
CA ASP A 64 -0.19 9.90 14.32
C ASP A 64 0.60 8.90 13.48
N MET A 65 1.90 8.80 13.76
CA MET A 65 2.81 7.92 13.02
C MET A 65 2.60 6.45 13.36
N ASN A 66 2.17 6.14 14.58
CA ASN A 66 1.95 4.77 15.02
C ASN A 66 0.76 4.16 14.27
N GLN A 67 -0.32 4.93 14.08
CA GLN A 67 -1.46 4.48 13.30
C GLN A 67 -1.12 4.28 11.82
N GLU A 68 -0.26 5.13 11.25
CA GLU A 68 0.18 4.98 9.85
C GLU A 68 1.01 3.70 9.67
N VAL A 69 1.94 3.42 10.59
CA VAL A 69 2.78 2.22 10.55
C VAL A 69 1.95 0.95 10.76
N LEU A 70 1.02 0.96 11.71
CA LEU A 70 0.10 -0.16 11.93
C LEU A 70 -0.81 -0.38 10.73
N GLY A 71 -1.35 0.69 10.15
CA GLY A 71 -2.13 0.60 8.91
C GLY A 71 -1.31 0.01 7.76
N GLN A 72 -0.08 0.50 7.55
CA GLN A 72 0.80 0.04 6.48
C GLN A 72 1.11 -1.46 6.59
N SER A 73 1.44 -1.89 7.80
CA SER A 73 1.80 -3.28 8.08
C SER A 73 0.60 -4.22 7.98
N LEU A 74 -0.55 -3.86 8.54
CA LEU A 74 -1.76 -4.69 8.50
C LEU A 74 -2.20 -5.00 7.06
N SER A 75 -2.12 -4.04 6.16
CA SER A 75 -2.51 -4.28 4.77
C SER A 75 -1.45 -5.01 3.96
N ASN A 76 -0.16 -4.86 4.28
CA ASN A 76 0.86 -5.71 3.68
C ASN A 76 0.67 -7.16 4.14
N LEU A 77 0.32 -7.39 5.42
CA LEU A 77 -0.05 -8.72 5.92
C LEU A 77 -1.32 -9.26 5.25
N GLY A 78 -2.37 -8.46 5.15
CA GLY A 78 -3.61 -8.85 4.45
C GLY A 78 -3.40 -9.13 2.97
N GLY A 79 -2.54 -8.35 2.30
CA GLY A 79 -2.18 -8.53 0.90
C GLY A 79 -1.37 -9.80 0.64
N SER A 80 -0.58 -10.28 1.60
CA SER A 80 0.17 -11.54 1.46
C SER A 80 -0.73 -12.75 1.19
N PHE A 81 -1.96 -12.78 1.73
CA PHE A 81 -2.96 -13.83 1.46
C PHE A 81 -3.59 -13.76 0.05
N LEU A 82 -3.28 -12.70 -0.69
CA LEU A 82 -3.75 -12.46 -2.05
C LEU A 82 -2.58 -12.43 -3.05
N TYR A 83 -1.39 -12.92 -2.65
CA TYR A 83 -0.13 -12.79 -3.42
C TYR A 83 0.19 -11.35 -3.86
N CYS A 84 -0.15 -10.35 -3.04
CA CYS A 84 0.21 -8.97 -3.34
C CYS A 84 1.68 -8.68 -3.02
N PHE A 85 2.29 -7.82 -3.84
CA PHE A 85 3.57 -7.21 -3.55
C PHE A 85 3.46 -6.21 -2.39
N SER A 86 4.60 -5.91 -1.77
CA SER A 86 4.69 -4.89 -0.73
C SER A 86 4.16 -3.54 -1.21
N SER A 87 3.22 -2.96 -0.46
CA SER A 87 2.66 -1.64 -0.72
C SER A 87 3.30 -0.58 0.18
N CYS A 88 3.25 0.68 -0.25
CA CYS A 88 3.65 1.85 0.53
C CYS A 88 2.78 3.06 0.16
N GLY A 89 2.78 4.09 1.02
CA GLY A 89 2.06 5.34 0.78
C GLY A 89 2.46 6.04 -0.53
N SER A 90 1.49 6.63 -1.23
CA SER A 90 1.70 7.35 -2.50
C SER A 90 1.57 8.86 -2.31
N PHE A 91 2.65 9.60 -2.57
CA PHE A 91 2.63 11.06 -2.52
C PHE A 91 1.61 11.64 -3.51
N ASN A 92 1.58 11.13 -4.75
CA ASN A 92 0.74 11.69 -5.81
C ASN A 92 -0.76 11.57 -5.50
N ARG A 93 -1.21 10.40 -5.02
CA ARG A 93 -2.63 10.21 -4.62
C ARG A 93 -2.98 11.08 -3.42
N SER A 94 -2.13 11.11 -2.39
CA SER A 94 -2.39 11.90 -1.18
C SER A 94 -2.39 13.41 -1.46
N ALA A 95 -1.49 13.88 -2.31
CA ALA A 95 -1.42 15.29 -2.71
C ALA A 95 -2.63 15.73 -3.53
N SER A 96 -3.01 14.94 -4.55
CA SER A 96 -4.21 15.21 -5.34
C SER A 96 -5.48 15.19 -4.49
N ASN A 97 -5.57 14.27 -3.52
CA ASN A 97 -6.72 14.16 -2.62
C ASN A 97 -6.83 15.39 -1.69
N ILE A 98 -5.71 15.90 -1.17
CA ILE A 98 -5.69 17.14 -0.37
C ILE A 98 -6.03 18.37 -1.22
N GLU A 99 -5.52 18.44 -2.46
CA GLU A 99 -5.85 19.53 -3.39
C GLU A 99 -7.34 19.54 -3.81
N SER A 100 -7.95 18.35 -3.88
CA SER A 100 -9.39 18.20 -4.13
C SER A 100 -10.26 18.54 -2.93
N GLY A 101 -9.67 18.98 -1.81
CA GLY A 101 -10.39 19.46 -0.64
C GLY A 101 -10.77 18.38 0.37
N ALA A 102 -10.18 17.18 0.31
CA ALA A 102 -10.43 16.14 1.31
C ALA A 102 -9.94 16.61 2.70
N ARG A 103 -10.87 16.68 3.65
CA ARG A 103 -10.62 17.19 5.02
C ARG A 103 -10.44 16.10 6.07
N THR A 104 -10.66 14.84 5.70
CA THR A 104 -10.58 13.68 6.59
C THR A 104 -9.46 12.76 6.14
N ARG A 105 -8.80 12.08 7.08
CA ARG A 105 -7.83 11.02 6.77
C ARG A 105 -8.58 9.90 6.06
N PRO A 106 -8.35 9.62 4.76
CA PRO A 106 -8.84 8.40 4.17
C PRO A 106 -7.91 7.31 4.69
N TRP A 107 -8.35 6.60 5.72
CA TRP A 107 -7.69 5.37 6.10
C TRP A 107 -7.71 4.46 4.86
N TRP A 108 -6.52 4.13 4.35
CA TRP A 108 -6.35 3.15 3.28
C TRP A 108 -7.00 3.43 1.92
N GLY A 109 -6.98 4.68 1.44
CA GLY A 109 -7.37 4.98 0.04
C GLY A 109 -8.85 4.72 -0.28
N TRP A 110 -9.64 4.25 0.69
CA TRP A 110 -11.09 4.13 0.63
C TRP A 110 -11.71 5.44 1.10
N CYS A 111 -11.57 6.47 0.27
CA CYS A 111 -12.46 7.61 0.32
C CYS A 111 -13.62 7.27 -0.65
N PRO A 112 -14.82 6.92 -0.17
CA PRO A 112 -15.97 6.87 -1.06
C PRO A 112 -16.13 8.25 -1.74
N PRO A 113 -16.66 8.32 -2.97
CA PRO A 113 -16.83 9.58 -3.69
C PRO A 113 -17.61 10.64 -2.88
N SER A 114 -18.40 10.23 -1.88
CA SER A 114 -19.09 11.11 -0.93
C SER A 114 -18.19 11.88 0.05
N CYS A 115 -16.92 11.51 0.20
CA CYS A 115 -15.94 12.25 1.02
C CYS A 115 -15.18 13.32 0.22
N TRP A 116 -15.27 13.28 -1.10
CA TRP A 116 -14.82 14.33 -2.00
C TRP A 116 -16.00 15.30 -2.16
N GLY A 117 -16.17 16.26 -1.25
CA GLY A 117 -17.09 17.36 -1.53
C GLY A 117 -16.55 18.13 -2.74
N ARG A 118 -17.25 18.33 -3.85
CA ARG A 118 -18.67 18.14 -4.19
C ARG A 118 -18.92 16.96 -5.13
#